data_AF-A0AAW9WGU0-F1
#
_entry.id   AF-A0AAW9WGU0-F1
#
_cell.length_a   1.000
_cell.length_b   1.000
_cell.length_c   1.000
_cell.angle_alpha   90.00
_cell.angle_beta   90.00
_cell.angle_gamma   90.00
#
_symmetry.space_group_name_H-M   'P 1'
#
loop_
_entity.id
_entity.type
_entity.pdbx_description
1 polymer ?
#
loop_
_entity_poly.entity_id
_entity_poly.type
_entity_poly.pdbx_seq_one_letter_code
_entity_poly.pdbx_strand_id
1 'polypeptide(L)'
;MNISTISSKLILWLNHISPKSAEETAVLKYGMELFLENSIKLLIISFAGLLIGKGKETLIILFTFCMFRLQAGGRHVKSNIGCTLCMTGIWGISLAANDYFTFSLPIIEFIFAICTVEILLWVPQSINIEYFSCKEIIQKKLYSITFLFCILLISALFPDLRGLIVSPVILEAITLLPKYKEKEVLNDERKNC
;
A
#
# COMPACT_ATOMS: atom_id res chain seq x y z
N MET A 1 0.30 -21.39 14.88
CA MET A 1 -0.37 -21.84 13.64
C MET A 1 0.38 -21.23 12.47
N ASN A 2 0.90 -22.03 11.53
CA ASN A 2 1.77 -21.53 10.45
C ASN A 2 0.92 -21.06 9.25
N ILE A 3 1.10 -19.80 8.81
CA ILE A 3 0.27 -19.18 7.75
C ILE A 3 0.39 -19.94 6.43
N SER A 4 1.58 -20.47 6.13
CA SER A 4 1.83 -21.34 4.97
C SER A 4 0.92 -22.59 4.95
N THR A 5 0.61 -23.16 6.12
CA THR A 5 -0.26 -24.34 6.26
C THR A 5 -1.72 -23.98 6.01
N ILE A 6 -2.17 -22.82 6.51
CA ILE A 6 -3.53 -22.32 6.28
C ILE A 6 -3.73 -22.02 4.80
N SER A 7 -2.77 -21.30 4.20
CA SER A 7 -2.78 -20.94 2.78
C SER A 7 -2.84 -22.18 1.90
N SER A 8 -2.03 -23.20 2.21
CA SER A 8 -2.05 -24.47 1.48
C SER A 8 -3.40 -25.18 1.57
N LYS A 9 -4.02 -25.23 2.76
CA LYS A 9 -5.35 -25.86 2.93
C LYS A 9 -6.44 -25.11 2.15
N LEU A 10 -6.43 -23.77 2.19
CA LEU A 10 -7.39 -22.95 1.44
C LEU A 10 -7.23 -23.14 -0.06
N ILE A 11 -6.01 -23.13 -0.59
CA ILE A 11 -5.78 -23.32 -2.02
C ILE A 11 -6.12 -24.74 -2.45
N LEU A 12 -5.83 -25.77 -1.66
CA LEU A 12 -6.25 -27.14 -1.97
C LEU A 12 -7.77 -27.27 -2.03
N TRP A 13 -8.48 -26.61 -1.12
CA TRP A 13 -9.94 -26.56 -1.14
C TRP A 13 -10.48 -25.81 -2.37
N LEU A 14 -9.89 -24.67 -2.73
CA LEU A 14 -10.28 -23.92 -3.93
C LEU A 14 -9.99 -24.71 -5.22
N ASN A 15 -8.86 -25.42 -5.29
CA ASN A 15 -8.48 -26.22 -6.44
C ASN A 15 -9.39 -27.44 -6.65
N HIS A 16 -9.99 -27.95 -5.57
CA HIS A 16 -11.03 -28.97 -5.65
C HIS A 16 -12.32 -28.45 -6.31
N ILE A 17 -12.62 -27.15 -6.20
CA ILE A 17 -13.81 -26.53 -6.80
C ILE A 17 -13.52 -26.09 -8.24
N SER A 18 -12.38 -25.45 -8.47
CA SER A 18 -11.94 -24.98 -9.78
C SER A 18 -10.49 -25.41 -10.03
N PRO A 19 -10.28 -26.51 -10.77
CA PRO A 19 -8.95 -27.02 -11.05
C PRO A 19 -8.11 -26.00 -11.83
N LYS A 20 -6.92 -25.72 -11.30
CA LYS A 20 -5.94 -24.80 -11.87
C LYS A 20 -4.64 -25.53 -12.18
N SER A 21 -3.84 -24.96 -13.09
CA SER A 21 -2.53 -25.53 -13.40
C SER A 21 -1.62 -25.51 -12.16
N ALA A 22 -0.57 -26.34 -12.16
CA ALA A 22 0.39 -26.36 -11.05
C ALA A 22 1.07 -24.99 -10.84
N GLU A 23 1.33 -24.27 -11.94
CA GLU A 23 1.91 -22.93 -11.93
C GLU A 23 0.95 -21.88 -11.34
N GLU A 24 -0.31 -21.87 -11.81
CA GLU A 24 -1.35 -21.00 -11.26
C GLU A 24 -1.60 -21.27 -9.77
N THR A 25 -1.58 -22.54 -9.37
CA THR A 25 -1.76 -22.96 -7.97
C THR A 25 -0.64 -22.43 -7.08
N ALA A 26 0.61 -22.45 -7.57
CA ALA A 26 1.76 -21.92 -6.84
C ALA A 26 1.67 -20.40 -6.65
N VAL A 27 1.28 -19.67 -7.70
CA VAL A 27 1.05 -18.21 -7.65
C VAL A 27 -0.08 -17.89 -6.67
N LEU A 28 -1.18 -18.63 -6.73
CA LEU A 28 -2.35 -18.42 -5.85
C LEU A 28 -2.00 -18.70 -4.39
N LYS A 29 -1.20 -19.73 -4.10
CA LYS A 29 -0.72 -20.04 -2.75
C LYS A 29 0.14 -18.92 -2.18
N TYR A 30 1.09 -18.40 -2.97
CA TYR A 30 1.93 -17.28 -2.55
C TYR A 30 1.09 -16.01 -2.31
N GLY A 31 0.16 -15.69 -3.21
CA GLY A 31 -0.76 -14.58 -3.06
C GLY A 31 -1.61 -14.69 -1.80
N MET A 32 -2.11 -15.90 -1.50
CA MET A 32 -2.91 -16.18 -0.30
C MET A 32 -2.10 -16.04 0.99
N GLU A 33 -0.86 -16.51 0.99
CA GLU A 33 0.05 -16.36 2.13
C GLU A 33 0.31 -14.88 2.43
N LEU A 34 0.66 -14.10 1.41
CA LEU A 34 0.88 -12.67 1.54
C LEU A 34 -0.39 -11.92 1.98
N PHE A 35 -1.56 -12.30 1.45
CA PHE A 35 -2.84 -11.73 1.82
C PHE A 35 -3.18 -11.98 3.30
N LEU A 36 -3.02 -13.22 3.77
CA LEU A 36 -3.29 -13.58 5.16
C LEU A 36 -2.31 -12.91 6.12
N GLU A 37 -1.02 -12.86 5.78
CA GLU A 37 -0.01 -12.16 6.58
C GLU A 37 -0.35 -10.68 6.78
N ASN A 38 -0.73 -9.99 5.70
CA ASN A 38 -1.08 -8.57 5.78
C ASN A 38 -2.42 -8.35 6.48
N SER A 39 -3.39 -9.25 6.27
CA SER A 39 -4.70 -9.19 6.95
C SER A 39 -4.55 -9.34 8.46
N ILE A 40 -3.71 -10.27 8.93
CA ILE A 40 -3.44 -10.44 10.36
C ILE A 40 -2.78 -9.19 10.95
N LYS A 41 -1.80 -8.59 10.25
CA LYS A 41 -1.16 -7.34 10.69
C LYS A 41 -2.17 -6.20 10.83
N LEU A 42 -3.08 -6.04 9.86
CA LEU A 42 -4.14 -5.04 9.90
C LEU A 42 -5.07 -5.24 11.10
N LEU A 43 -5.45 -6.48 11.40
CA LEU A 43 -6.27 -6.79 12.56
C LEU A 43 -5.55 -6.47 13.88
N ILE A 44 -4.26 -6.80 13.99
CA ILE A 44 -3.46 -6.50 15.18
C ILE A 44 -3.36 -4.99 15.42
N ILE A 45 -3.02 -4.21 14.38
CA ILE A 45 -2.90 -2.75 14.51
C ILE A 45 -4.27 -2.11 14.80
N SER A 46 -5.34 -2.59 14.15
CA SER A 46 -6.71 -2.12 14.43
C SER A 46 -7.10 -2.37 15.89
N PHE A 47 -6.81 -3.56 16.41
CA PHE A 47 -7.07 -3.89 17.81
C PHE A 47 -6.24 -3.02 18.77
N ALA A 48 -4.96 -2.80 18.46
CA ALA A 48 -4.12 -1.89 19.23
C ALA A 48 -4.69 -0.46 19.26
N GLY A 49 -5.18 0.05 18.13
CA GLY A 49 -5.87 1.33 18.03
C GLY A 49 -7.12 1.43 18.88
N LEU A 50 -7.92 0.36 18.95
CA LEU A 50 -9.09 0.30 19.83
C LEU A 50 -8.70 0.33 21.31
N LEU A 51 -7.64 -0.39 21.71
CA LEU A 51 -7.18 -0.43 23.10
C LEU A 51 -6.72 0.94 23.61
N ILE A 52 -6.11 1.77 22.76
CA ILE A 52 -5.67 3.12 23.11
C ILE A 52 -6.77 4.19 22.93
N GLY A 53 -7.99 3.80 22.55
CA GLY A 53 -9.12 4.71 22.32
C GLY A 53 -9.06 5.49 21.00
N LYS A 54 -8.08 5.24 20.14
CA LYS A 54 -7.87 5.89 18.83
C LYS A 54 -8.35 5.02 17.66
N GLY A 55 -9.46 4.30 17.86
CA GLY A 55 -9.96 3.31 16.90
C GLY A 55 -10.34 3.93 15.55
N LYS A 56 -11.00 5.10 15.57
CA LYS A 56 -11.44 5.79 14.34
C LYS A 56 -10.24 6.29 13.55
N GLU A 57 -9.30 6.92 14.23
CA GLU A 57 -8.05 7.44 13.65
C GLU A 57 -7.24 6.31 13.03
N THR A 58 -7.15 5.18 13.73
CA THR A 58 -6.47 3.98 13.23
C THR A 58 -7.12 3.46 11.95
N LEU A 59 -8.45 3.41 11.87
CA LEU A 59 -9.15 2.99 10.66
C LEU A 59 -8.87 3.93 9.48
N ILE A 60 -8.87 5.25 9.70
CA ILE A 60 -8.57 6.24 8.66
C ILE A 60 -7.13 6.10 8.16
N ILE A 61 -6.17 5.96 9.07
CA ILE A 61 -4.76 5.79 8.73
C ILE A 61 -4.56 4.51 7.93
N LEU A 62 -5.07 3.37 8.42
CA LEU A 62 -4.92 2.08 7.77
C LEU A 62 -5.63 2.05 6.42
N PHE A 63 -6.84 2.62 6.32
CA PHE A 63 -7.55 2.71 5.06
C PHE A 63 -6.78 3.51 4.01
N THR A 64 -6.31 4.71 4.38
CA THR A 64 -5.53 5.57 3.48
C THR A 64 -4.25 4.90 3.03
N PHE A 65 -3.49 4.32 3.97
CA PHE A 65 -2.26 3.58 3.69
C PHE A 65 -2.50 2.39 2.76
N CYS A 66 -3.46 1.52 3.09
CA CYS A 66 -3.74 0.32 2.31
C CYS A 66 -4.25 0.63 0.90
N MET A 67 -5.14 1.61 0.76
CA MET A 67 -5.68 1.98 -0.55
C MET A 67 -4.61 2.62 -1.43
N PHE A 68 -3.77 3.49 -0.87
CA PHE A 68 -2.67 4.06 -1.64
C PHE A 68 -1.70 2.97 -2.11
N ARG A 69 -1.31 2.07 -1.21
CA ARG A 69 -0.42 0.95 -1.52
C ARG A 69 -1.03 -0.05 -2.51
N LEU A 70 -2.34 -0.28 -2.48
CA LEU A 70 -3.02 -1.16 -3.44
C LEU A 70 -2.95 -0.64 -4.88
N GLN A 71 -2.98 0.68 -5.05
CA GLN A 71 -2.91 1.31 -6.38
C GLN A 71 -1.45 1.55 -6.81
N ALA A 72 -0.64 2.15 -5.95
CA ALA A 72 0.73 2.54 -6.28
C ALA A 72 1.72 1.35 -6.23
N GLY A 73 1.40 0.31 -5.47
CA GLY A 73 2.35 -0.73 -5.08
C GLY A 73 3.28 -0.21 -3.98
N GLY A 74 4.47 -0.79 -3.90
CA GLY A 74 5.49 -0.35 -2.96
C GLY A 74 6.46 -1.46 -2.59
N ARG A 75 7.58 -1.09 -1.98
CA ARG A 75 8.63 -2.05 -1.63
C ARG A 75 8.17 -2.98 -0.51
N HIS A 76 8.16 -4.28 -0.75
CA HIS A 76 7.93 -5.28 0.29
C HIS A 76 9.25 -5.66 0.94
N VAL A 77 9.35 -5.47 2.25
CA VAL A 77 10.48 -5.94 3.04
C VAL A 77 10.42 -7.47 3.08
N LYS A 78 11.52 -8.15 2.70
CA LYS A 78 11.59 -9.62 2.68
C LYS A 78 11.34 -10.28 4.04
N SER A 79 11.53 -9.53 5.13
CA SER A 79 11.28 -9.99 6.50
C SER A 79 9.88 -9.60 6.96
N ASN A 80 9.14 -10.60 7.45
CA ASN A 80 7.84 -10.42 8.08
C ASN A 80 7.88 -9.46 9.27
N ILE A 81 8.92 -9.56 10.10
CA ILE A 81 9.10 -8.66 11.26
C ILE A 81 9.35 -7.23 10.79
N GLY A 82 10.17 -7.05 9.75
CA GLY A 82 10.45 -5.73 9.18
C GLY A 82 9.19 -5.07 8.62
N CYS A 83 8.36 -5.82 7.89
CA CYS A 83 7.08 -5.32 7.38
C CYS A 83 6.12 -4.91 8.50
N THR A 84 5.98 -5.74 9.55
CA THR A 84 5.15 -5.41 10.71
C THR A 84 5.65 -4.15 11.42
N LEU A 85 6.95 -4.02 11.64
CA LEU A 85 7.54 -2.81 12.23
C LEU A 85 7.30 -1.57 11.37
N CYS A 86 7.44 -1.66 10.05
CA CYS A 86 7.14 -0.56 9.15
C CYS A 86 5.65 -0.15 9.23
N MET A 87 4.71 -1.10 9.14
CA MET A 87 3.29 -0.78 9.23
C MET A 87 2.91 -0.17 10.57
N THR A 88 3.40 -0.73 11.68
CA THR A 88 3.18 -0.17 13.02
C THR A 88 3.82 1.21 13.18
N GLY A 89 5.00 1.42 12.60
CA GLY A 89 5.68 2.71 12.57
C GLY A 89 4.90 3.76 11.79
N ILE A 90 4.37 3.41 10.61
CA ILE A 90 3.52 4.30 9.81
C ILE A 90 2.27 4.69 10.59
N TRP A 91 1.64 3.71 11.24
CA TRP A 91 0.48 3.95 12.10
C TRP A 91 0.81 4.88 13.28
N GLY A 92 1.85 4.58 14.05
CA GLY A 92 2.24 5.35 15.23
C GLY A 92 2.71 6.77 14.89
N ILE A 93 3.53 6.93 13.85
CA ILE A 93 3.96 8.24 13.37
C ILE A 93 2.76 9.04 12.86
N SER A 94 1.79 8.39 12.21
CA SER A 94 0.60 9.09 11.72
C SER A 94 -0.33 9.56 12.84
N LEU A 95 -0.49 8.77 13.90
CA LEU A 95 -1.19 9.21 15.10
C LEU A 95 -0.50 10.40 15.75
N ALA A 96 0.82 10.33 15.94
CA ALA A 96 1.60 11.44 16.48
C ALA A 96 1.55 12.67 15.57
N ALA A 97 1.64 12.48 14.26
CA ALA A 97 1.60 13.58 13.29
C ALA A 97 0.30 14.37 13.40
N ASN A 98 -0.83 13.69 13.63
CA ASN A 98 -2.11 14.34 13.83
C ASN A 98 -2.18 15.19 15.11
N ASP A 99 -1.55 14.73 16.19
CA ASP A 99 -1.60 15.42 17.48
C ASP A 99 -0.58 16.58 17.57
N TYR A 100 0.55 16.50 16.84
CA TYR A 100 1.64 17.48 16.93
C TYR A 100 1.78 18.42 15.72
N PHE A 101 1.27 18.04 14.54
CA PHE A 101 1.43 18.82 13.32
C PHE A 101 0.08 19.21 12.71
N THR A 102 -0.02 20.46 12.30
CA THR A 102 -1.15 20.96 11.51
C THR A 102 -0.70 21.22 10.09
N PHE A 103 -1.33 20.55 9.13
CA PHE A 103 -1.04 20.75 7.71
C PHE A 103 -1.93 21.87 7.15
N SER A 104 -1.31 22.95 6.69
CA SER A 104 -2.00 24.01 5.95
C SER A 104 -2.28 23.55 4.52
N LEU A 105 -3.34 24.08 3.90
CA LEU A 105 -3.72 23.70 2.54
C LEU A 105 -2.59 23.83 1.51
N PRO A 106 -1.80 24.93 1.48
CA PRO A 106 -0.71 25.05 0.51
C PRO A 106 0.38 23.98 0.68
N ILE A 107 0.66 23.56 1.91
CA ILE A 107 1.63 22.50 2.19
C ILE A 107 1.11 21.16 1.68
N ILE A 108 -0.19 20.88 1.87
CA ILE A 108 -0.83 19.65 1.37
C ILE A 108 -0.78 19.60 -0.15
N GLU A 109 -1.16 20.69 -0.83
CA GLU A 109 -1.10 20.77 -2.30
C GLU A 109 0.31 20.51 -2.83
N PHE A 110 1.33 21.07 -2.18
CA PHE A 110 2.72 20.85 -2.54
C PHE A 110 3.15 19.38 -2.36
N ILE A 111 2.82 18.75 -1.23
CA ILE A 111 3.09 17.33 -0.99
C ILE A 111 2.42 16.46 -2.05
N PHE A 112 1.17 16.76 -2.40
CA PHE A 112 0.41 16.00 -3.39
C PHE A 112 0.97 16.19 -4.81
N ALA A 113 1.48 17.37 -5.14
CA ALA A 113 2.21 17.60 -6.38
C ALA A 113 3.45 16.71 -6.47
N ILE A 114 4.23 16.61 -5.38
CA ILE A 114 5.39 15.69 -5.31
C ILE A 114 4.91 14.26 -5.52
N CYS A 115 3.94 13.77 -4.73
CA CYS A 115 3.42 12.40 -4.86
C CYS A 115 2.89 12.11 -6.28
N THR A 116 2.29 13.08 -6.95
CA THR A 116 1.85 12.93 -8.35
C THR A 116 3.03 12.69 -9.29
N VAL A 117 4.12 13.44 -9.13
CA VAL A 117 5.36 13.23 -9.90
C VAL A 117 5.92 11.84 -9.62
N GLU A 118 5.97 11.42 -8.35
CA GLU A 118 6.43 10.08 -7.98
C GLU A 118 5.56 8.97 -8.61
N ILE A 119 4.24 9.13 -8.64
CA ILE A 119 3.33 8.17 -9.29
C ILE A 119 3.61 8.09 -10.80
N LEU A 120 3.72 9.24 -11.48
CA LEU A 120 4.03 9.27 -12.90
C LEU A 120 5.38 8.61 -13.20
N LEU A 121 6.34 8.78 -12.30
CA LEU A 121 7.70 8.29 -12.43
C LEU A 121 7.94 6.87 -11.95
N TRP A 122 7.19 6.29 -11.01
CA TRP A 122 7.59 5.02 -10.39
C TRP A 122 6.46 4.01 -10.19
N VAL A 123 5.20 4.38 -10.46
CA VAL A 123 4.08 3.42 -10.37
C VAL A 123 3.92 2.63 -11.68
N PRO A 124 3.59 1.33 -11.61
CA PRO A 124 3.45 0.51 -10.40
C PRO A 124 4.80 0.02 -9.86
N GLN A 125 5.01 0.12 -8.55
CA GLN A 125 6.19 -0.46 -7.92
C GLN A 125 5.90 -1.91 -7.51
N SER A 126 6.37 -2.88 -8.29
CA SER A 126 6.20 -4.32 -8.05
C SER A 126 7.43 -5.12 -8.47
N ILE A 127 7.69 -6.25 -7.78
CA ILE A 127 8.75 -7.20 -8.15
C ILE A 127 8.42 -7.86 -9.50
N ASN A 128 7.14 -8.01 -9.81
CA ASN A 128 6.63 -8.73 -10.99
C ASN A 128 6.16 -7.77 -12.08
N ILE A 129 6.82 -6.62 -12.26
CA ILE A 129 6.38 -5.60 -13.22
C ILE A 129 6.40 -6.10 -14.66
N GLU A 130 7.29 -7.04 -14.98
CA GLU A 130 7.43 -7.69 -16.30
C GLU A 130 6.16 -8.41 -16.78
N TYR A 131 5.25 -8.76 -15.85
CA TYR A 131 3.98 -9.40 -16.16
C TYR A 131 2.84 -8.40 -16.42
N PHE A 132 3.09 -7.10 -16.29
CA PHE A 132 2.09 -6.06 -16.54
C PHE A 132 2.13 -5.61 -17.99
N SER A 133 0.98 -5.59 -18.64
CA SER A 133 0.82 -4.92 -19.92
C SER A 133 0.87 -3.39 -19.77
N CYS A 134 1.24 -2.67 -20.83
CA CYS A 134 1.22 -1.21 -20.85
C CYS A 134 -0.14 -0.62 -20.45
N LYS A 135 -1.23 -1.28 -20.83
CA LYS A 135 -2.60 -0.87 -20.44
C LYS A 135 -2.79 -0.96 -18.92
N GLU A 136 -2.33 -2.01 -18.27
CA GLU A 136 -2.45 -2.20 -16.83
C GLU A 136 -1.56 -1.21 -16.06
N ILE A 137 -0.37 -0.90 -16.56
CA ILE A 137 0.51 0.13 -16.00
C ILE A 137 -0.18 1.50 -16.02
N ILE A 138 -0.76 1.90 -17.16
CA ILE A 138 -1.48 3.17 -17.29
C ILE A 138 -2.71 3.19 -16.38
N GLN A 139 -3.48 2.11 -16.32
CA GLN A 139 -4.62 1.99 -15.41
C GLN A 139 -4.21 2.16 -13.94
N LYS A 140 -3.11 1.53 -13.52
CA LYS A 140 -2.59 1.68 -12.16
C LYS A 140 -2.21 3.12 -11.85
N LYS A 141 -1.53 3.82 -12.76
CA LYS A 141 -1.24 5.25 -12.61
C LYS A 141 -2.51 6.09 -12.49
N LEU A 142 -3.50 5.84 -13.35
CA LEU A 142 -4.76 6.57 -13.33
C LEU A 142 -5.52 6.35 -12.01
N TYR A 143 -5.57 5.11 -11.51
CA TYR A 143 -6.20 4.81 -10.22
C TYR A 143 -5.45 5.42 -9.04
N SER A 144 -4.11 5.41 -9.05
CA SER A 144 -3.30 6.08 -8.04
C SER A 144 -3.52 7.59 -8.02
N ILE A 145 -3.53 8.25 -9.19
CA ILE A 145 -3.79 9.70 -9.31
C ILE A 145 -5.22 10.02 -8.89
N THR A 146 -6.20 9.24 -9.33
CA THR A 146 -7.61 9.42 -8.95
C THR A 146 -7.78 9.29 -7.44
N PHE A 147 -7.17 8.27 -6.82
CA PHE A 147 -7.20 8.11 -5.37
C PHE A 147 -6.53 9.29 -4.66
N LEU A 148 -5.36 9.73 -5.12
CA LEU A 148 -4.64 10.88 -4.58
C LEU A 148 -5.49 12.16 -4.70
N PHE A 149 -6.20 12.37 -5.80
CA PHE A 149 -7.11 13.50 -5.94
C PHE A 149 -8.30 13.42 -4.98
N CYS A 150 -8.91 12.24 -4.82
CA CYS A 150 -10.00 12.03 -3.87
C CYS A 150 -9.58 12.34 -2.41
N ILE A 151 -8.41 11.87 -1.98
CA ILE A 151 -7.94 12.14 -0.61
C ILE A 151 -7.51 13.59 -0.41
N LEU A 152 -7.09 14.31 -1.47
CA LEU A 152 -6.87 15.76 -1.44
C LEU A 152 -8.17 16.50 -1.16
N LEU A 153 -9.24 16.17 -1.89
CA LEU A 153 -10.56 16.76 -1.68
C LEU A 153 -11.08 16.51 -0.25
N ILE A 154 -10.95 15.29 0.26
CA ILE A 154 -11.34 14.96 1.63
C ILE A 154 -10.51 15.76 2.64
N SER A 155 -9.19 15.86 2.44
CA SER A 155 -8.30 16.64 3.30
C SER A 155 -8.61 18.15 3.27
N ALA A 156 -9.11 18.66 2.14
CA ALA A 156 -9.55 20.04 2.02
C ALA A 156 -10.86 20.30 2.78
N LEU A 157 -11.82 19.38 2.70
CA LEU A 157 -13.13 19.47 3.35
C LEU A 157 -13.10 19.22 4.86
N PHE A 158 -12.18 18.36 5.35
CA PHE A 158 -12.10 17.96 6.76
C PHE A 158 -10.73 18.27 7.35
N PRO A 159 -10.51 19.51 7.86
CA PRO A 159 -9.24 19.93 8.42
C PRO A 159 -8.73 19.04 9.57
N ASP A 160 -9.65 18.56 10.41
CA ASP A 160 -9.33 17.73 11.57
C ASP A 160 -8.79 16.34 11.20
N LEU A 161 -8.99 15.90 9.96
CA LEU A 161 -8.52 14.59 9.47
C LEU A 161 -7.22 14.69 8.67
N ARG A 162 -6.71 15.90 8.41
CA ARG A 162 -5.54 16.12 7.55
C ARG A 162 -4.32 15.35 8.04
N GLY A 163 -4.04 15.39 9.34
CA GLY A 163 -2.91 14.66 9.91
C GLY A 163 -3.01 13.17 9.62
N LEU A 164 -4.18 12.58 9.87
CA LEU A 164 -4.46 11.15 9.69
C LEU A 164 -4.43 10.68 8.24
N ILE A 165 -4.69 11.56 7.28
CA ILE A 165 -4.71 11.25 5.85
C ILE A 165 -3.36 11.53 5.20
N VAL A 166 -2.77 12.69 5.45
CA VAL A 166 -1.57 13.16 4.76
C VAL A 166 -0.32 12.40 5.23
N SER A 167 -0.20 12.11 6.53
CA SER A 167 0.99 11.42 7.04
C SER A 167 1.19 9.99 6.50
N PRO A 168 0.17 9.09 6.42
CA PRO A 168 0.39 7.77 5.82
C PRO A 168 0.70 7.87 4.32
N VAL A 169 0.19 8.88 3.61
CA VAL A 169 0.50 9.10 2.19
C VAL A 169 1.98 9.47 2.01
N ILE A 170 2.50 10.41 2.80
CA ILE A 170 3.93 10.79 2.76
C ILE A 170 4.81 9.57 3.08
N LEU A 171 4.47 8.85 4.15
CA LEU A 171 5.29 7.72 4.59
C LEU A 171 5.29 6.59 3.57
N GLU A 172 4.15 6.35 2.91
CA GLU A 172 4.06 5.35 1.85
C GLU A 172 4.72 5.80 0.54
N ALA A 173 4.65 7.09 0.21
CA ALA A 173 5.35 7.71 -0.92
C ALA A 173 6.87 7.47 -0.85
N ILE A 174 7.48 7.56 0.34
CA ILE A 174 8.89 7.19 0.56
C ILE A 174 9.17 5.73 0.17
N THR A 175 8.19 4.83 0.31
CA THR A 175 8.36 3.43 -0.09
C THR A 175 8.32 3.22 -1.60
N LEU A 176 7.78 4.16 -2.38
CA LEU A 176 7.75 4.15 -3.84
C LEU A 176 9.09 4.50 -4.48
N LEU A 177 10.01 5.14 -3.75
CA LEU A 177 11.34 5.49 -4.25
C LEU A 177 12.11 4.22 -4.69
N PRO A 178 12.47 4.09 -5.98
CA PRO A 178 13.08 2.88 -6.50
C PRO A 178 14.53 2.75 -6.06
N LYS A 179 15.00 1.50 -5.91
CA LYS A 179 16.45 1.23 -5.84
C LYS A 179 17.06 1.35 -7.24
N TYR A 180 18.37 1.63 -7.31
CA TYR A 180 19.10 1.79 -8.57
C TYR A 180 18.80 0.67 -9.60
N LYS A 181 18.81 -0.59 -9.17
CA LYS A 181 18.55 -1.75 -10.04
C LYS A 181 17.09 -1.84 -10.52
N GLU A 182 16.12 -1.46 -9.69
CA GLU A 182 14.70 -1.43 -10.08
C GLU A 182 14.42 -0.28 -11.06
N LYS A 183 15.17 0.82 -10.94
CA LYS A 183 15.06 1.99 -11.82
C LYS A 183 15.46 1.66 -13.27
N GLU A 184 16.48 0.82 -13.48
CA GLU A 184 16.87 0.40 -14.83
C GLU A 184 15.76 -0.41 -15.52
N VAL A 185 15.18 -1.40 -14.82
CA VAL A 185 14.06 -2.22 -15.31
C VAL A 185 12.82 -1.34 -15.60
N LEU A 186 12.46 -0.45 -14.68
CA LEU A 186 11.34 0.49 -14.82
C LEU A 186 11.48 1.46 -16.01
N ASN A 187 12.70 1.77 -16.42
CA ASN A 187 12.98 2.64 -17.55
C ASN A 187 12.92 1.88 -18.87
N ASP A 188 13.33 0.62 -18.87
CA ASP A 188 13.29 -0.22 -20.06
C ASP A 188 11.86 -0.57 -20.46
N GLU A 189 11.04 -1.02 -19.49
CA GLU A 189 9.61 -1.30 -19.72
C GLU A 189 8.83 -0.07 -20.19
N ARG A 190 9.21 1.12 -19.72
CA ARG A 190 8.56 2.36 -20.14
C ARG A 190 8.89 2.79 -21.56
N LYS A 191 10.08 2.46 -22.06
CA LYS A 191 10.42 2.71 -23.47
C LYS A 191 9.58 1.84 -24.40
N ASN A 192 9.02 0.75 -23.88
CA ASN A 192 8.24 -0.21 -24.64
C ASN A 192 6.71 0.09 -24.65
N CYS A 193 6.22 1.22 -24.09
CA CYS A 193 4.78 1.51 -23.93
C CYS A 193 4.17 2.71 -24.71
#